data_AF-A0A1L0E1B1-F1
#
_entry.id   AF-A0A1L0E1B1-F1
#
_cell.length_a   1.000
_cell.length_b   1.000
_cell.length_c   1.000
_cell.angle_alpha   90.00
_cell.angle_beta   90.00
_cell.angle_gamma   90.00
#
_symmetry.space_group_name_H-M   'P 1'
#
loop_
_entity.id
_entity.type
_entity.pdbx_description
1 polymer ?
#
loop_
_entity_poly.entity_id
_entity_poly.type
_entity_poly.pdbx_seq_one_letter_code
_entity_poly.pdbx_strand_id
1 'polypeptide(L)'
;MSNVTPLLEGVNENYLRSPSTEGSLQIPDGSHDMMLFDNVFDDANNLVYGLADFDIMNMRRSFSSPHASTNSDNLKPFHSNIILNEPQEDNILFNDEELKDYLLNGVEISTNHELDHFWNQFKLFMNDPTEQHSTRMSNAELILKIVDKYKLSQEEHAYFKEIMQRQLFLYIFPFASSVEDSESAHVLLEYCLVFKFLVYAILSLSASCHFTITKEVIHDRYQKKFTAVCVKLLVSAFEDLKNNEHSLWHIEGLIITVLLLTMLFSDMSFVDSTKVPISWVSHLKEAKSLLLKYNAVKSKVHPSNPETPGILMAKLIFFCYEWISKLSMPAIDLPDNENDEFWSVTRETSIYVKNEDYYRALFKLGLMIPPSSTHSGFNLFVAMTNEAEEGAYKLLSVMSTLAKSGPEGRFSQLDPERVCDLMATISKTFQQVIIPGASSGSNFLIDISNPSHPYYAGPGVPVTLPTAAYGKDSEDPLNVKFYSYCDVAQKLHGYFLYLKVLTTKGLMYVPRDHPSIRSTVDKTMKLMFFVKSKQDPCYSPRGAVAETEHYYLPKCLFDLRTIMIQLPFRMCIDLTDKEDDFEKLELFFKGLLKLGSGNCSVALHRIKKNREAIHRGLNNQRNGEQAYLLEAFPVY
;
A
#
# COMPACT_ATOMS: atom_id res chain seq x y z
N MET A 1 -43.69 -32.23 3.86
CA MET A 1 -44.72 -31.62 4.74
C MET A 1 -44.14 -31.47 6.13
N SER A 2 -43.64 -30.28 6.45
CA SER A 2 -43.42 -29.68 7.78
C SER A 2 -42.52 -28.45 7.55
N ASN A 3 -43.16 -27.30 7.35
CA ASN A 3 -42.50 -26.00 7.15
C ASN A 3 -41.86 -25.53 8.46
N VAL A 4 -40.60 -25.11 8.41
CA VAL A 4 -39.97 -24.31 9.46
C VAL A 4 -39.31 -23.10 8.79
N THR A 5 -39.98 -21.96 8.96
CA THR A 5 -39.54 -20.61 8.61
C THR A 5 -38.58 -20.08 9.69
N PRO A 6 -37.49 -19.38 9.37
CA PRO A 6 -36.75 -18.59 10.36
C PRO A 6 -37.34 -17.18 10.49
N LEU A 7 -37.43 -16.73 11.74
CA LEU A 7 -37.99 -15.48 12.22
C LEU A 7 -37.21 -14.24 11.76
N LEU A 8 -37.91 -13.33 11.08
CA LEU A 8 -37.62 -11.90 10.96
C LEU A 8 -38.76 -11.18 11.67
N GLU A 9 -38.52 -10.54 12.81
CA GLU A 9 -39.46 -9.54 13.34
C GLU A 9 -38.77 -8.61 14.34
N GLY A 10 -39.01 -7.30 14.14
CA GLY A 10 -38.51 -6.23 15.01
C GLY A 10 -38.38 -4.85 14.35
N VAL A 11 -39.13 -4.52 13.30
CA VAL A 11 -39.24 -3.15 12.78
C VAL A 11 -40.39 -2.46 13.50
N ASN A 12 -40.08 -1.37 14.22
CA ASN A 12 -41.08 -0.56 14.91
C ASN A 12 -41.69 0.43 13.92
N GLU A 13 -42.86 0.08 13.38
CA GLU A 13 -43.76 1.02 12.70
C GLU A 13 -44.41 1.94 13.73
N ASN A 14 -43.98 3.20 13.81
CA ASN A 14 -44.86 4.29 14.23
C ASN A 14 -44.29 5.64 13.79
N TYR A 15 -45.15 6.38 13.08
CA TYR A 15 -45.09 7.81 12.71
C TYR A 15 -44.84 8.16 11.24
N LEU A 16 -45.77 7.67 10.41
CA LEU A 16 -46.40 8.47 9.36
C LEU A 16 -47.03 9.74 9.99
N ARG A 17 -46.33 10.88 9.92
CA ARG A 17 -46.93 12.23 9.91
C ARG A 17 -46.07 13.15 9.05
N SER A 18 -46.59 13.48 7.87
CA SER A 18 -46.10 14.56 7.03
C SER A 18 -46.19 15.91 7.77
N PRO A 19 -45.12 16.73 7.83
CA PRO A 19 -45.25 18.13 8.12
C PRO A 19 -45.43 18.90 6.80
N SER A 20 -46.47 19.72 6.81
CA SER A 20 -46.85 20.74 5.83
C SER A 20 -45.68 21.61 5.34
N THR A 21 -45.67 21.82 4.03
CA THR A 21 -45.05 22.95 3.32
C THR A 21 -45.50 24.28 3.91
N GLU A 22 -44.57 25.03 4.50
CA GLU A 22 -44.42 26.51 4.41
C GLU A 22 -43.34 26.94 5.41
N GLY A 23 -42.16 27.30 4.89
CA GLY A 23 -41.03 27.78 5.66
C GLY A 23 -39.90 28.15 4.71
N SER A 24 -39.75 29.46 4.49
CA SER A 24 -38.76 30.10 3.63
C SER A 24 -37.37 29.46 3.68
N LEU A 25 -36.86 29.04 2.51
CA LEU A 25 -35.46 28.73 2.26
C LEU A 25 -34.57 29.91 2.67
N GLN A 26 -33.85 29.76 3.79
CA GLN A 26 -32.61 30.47 4.00
C GLN A 26 -31.49 29.63 3.38
N ILE A 27 -30.90 30.15 2.32
CA ILE A 27 -29.68 29.63 1.69
C ILE A 27 -28.55 29.77 2.73
N PRO A 28 -27.83 28.69 3.11
CA PRO A 28 -26.65 28.82 3.97
C PRO A 28 -25.54 29.57 3.22
N ASP A 29 -24.86 30.48 3.91
CA ASP A 29 -23.77 31.32 3.39
C ASP A 29 -22.69 30.51 2.64
N GLY A 30 -22.61 30.68 1.32
CA GLY A 30 -21.59 30.06 0.45
C GLY A 30 -20.16 30.63 0.61
N SER A 31 -19.94 31.61 1.49
CA SER A 31 -18.64 32.26 1.67
C SER A 31 -17.67 31.48 2.56
N HIS A 32 -18.17 30.62 3.46
CA HIS A 32 -17.33 29.76 4.29
C HIS A 32 -16.92 28.46 3.59
N ASP A 33 -17.74 27.97 2.66
CA ASP A 33 -17.43 26.78 1.86
C ASP A 33 -16.33 27.08 0.82
N MET A 34 -16.37 28.23 0.14
CA MET A 34 -15.30 28.68 -0.78
C MET A 34 -13.93 28.74 -0.10
N MET A 35 -13.81 29.38 1.07
CA MET A 35 -12.53 29.48 1.78
C MET A 35 -11.95 28.11 2.18
N LEU A 36 -12.78 27.09 2.40
CA LEU A 36 -12.29 25.75 2.72
C LEU A 36 -11.76 25.04 1.48
N PHE A 37 -12.42 25.18 0.33
CA PHE A 37 -11.92 24.69 -0.95
C PHE A 37 -10.61 25.40 -1.33
N ASP A 38 -10.55 26.72 -1.16
CA ASP A 38 -9.36 27.53 -1.41
C ASP A 38 -8.16 27.02 -0.61
N ASN A 39 -8.35 26.67 0.68
CA ASN A 39 -7.28 26.10 1.49
C ASN A 39 -6.82 24.71 0.99
N VAL A 40 -7.72 23.85 0.51
CA VAL A 40 -7.31 22.54 -0.04
C VAL A 40 -6.55 22.69 -1.35
N PHE A 41 -6.98 23.63 -2.20
CA PHE A 41 -6.31 23.92 -3.47
C PHE A 41 -5.00 24.68 -3.27
N ASP A 42 -4.91 25.60 -2.32
CA ASP A 42 -3.67 26.28 -1.96
C ASP A 42 -2.65 25.30 -1.39
N ASP A 43 -3.08 24.31 -0.60
CA ASP A 43 -2.19 23.28 -0.09
C ASP A 43 -1.82 22.24 -1.14
N ALA A 44 -2.73 21.91 -2.05
CA ALA A 44 -2.40 21.12 -3.24
C ALA A 44 -1.42 21.87 -4.15
N ASN A 45 -1.60 23.17 -4.32
CA ASN A 45 -0.66 24.06 -5.02
C ASN A 45 0.68 24.07 -4.30
N ASN A 46 0.72 24.27 -2.98
CA ASN A 46 1.96 24.25 -2.19
C ASN A 46 2.66 22.89 -2.25
N LEU A 47 1.91 21.79 -2.26
CA LEU A 47 2.47 20.45 -2.46
C LEU A 47 3.08 20.32 -3.85
N VAL A 48 2.33 20.70 -4.88
CA VAL A 48 2.76 20.60 -6.27
C VAL A 48 3.95 21.53 -6.55
N TYR A 49 3.96 22.74 -6.01
CA TYR A 49 5.08 23.65 -6.04
C TYR A 49 6.23 23.17 -5.15
N GLY A 50 5.99 22.48 -4.04
CA GLY A 50 7.03 21.81 -3.26
C GLY A 50 7.64 20.61 -4.01
N LEU A 51 6.85 19.91 -4.81
CA LEU A 51 7.32 18.91 -5.78
C LEU A 51 8.10 19.55 -6.94
N ALA A 52 7.83 20.83 -7.26
CA ALA A 52 8.40 21.57 -8.39
C ALA A 52 9.55 22.53 -8.07
N ASP A 53 9.67 23.02 -6.83
CA ASP A 53 10.81 23.74 -6.23
C ASP A 53 12.07 22.87 -6.15
N PHE A 54 11.96 21.65 -6.71
CA PHE A 54 13.02 20.93 -7.37
C PHE A 54 13.84 21.80 -8.36
N ASP A 55 13.21 22.84 -8.92
CA ASP A 55 13.82 23.88 -9.73
C ASP A 55 13.73 25.22 -8.98
N ILE A 56 14.80 26.02 -8.99
CA ILE A 56 14.91 27.43 -8.53
C ILE A 56 15.57 27.64 -7.13
N MET A 57 16.91 27.79 -7.09
CA MET A 57 17.62 28.99 -6.54
C MET A 57 19.16 28.85 -6.51
N ASN A 58 19.81 29.50 -7.48
CA ASN A 58 21.12 30.19 -7.47
C ASN A 58 22.19 29.86 -6.40
N MET A 59 23.31 29.26 -6.85
CA MET A 59 24.62 29.36 -6.21
C MET A 59 25.32 30.69 -6.59
N ARG A 60 25.61 31.52 -5.60
CA ARG A 60 26.75 32.45 -5.65
C ARG A 60 27.36 32.62 -4.25
N ARG A 61 28.40 31.83 -3.95
CA ARG A 61 29.69 32.23 -3.32
C ARG A 61 30.40 31.05 -2.60
N SER A 62 31.47 30.61 -3.25
CA SER A 62 32.86 30.42 -2.76
C SER A 62 33.16 29.75 -1.40
N PHE A 63 33.90 28.63 -1.51
CA PHE A 63 35.06 28.17 -0.73
C PHE A 63 35.37 28.80 0.65
N SER A 64 35.37 27.99 1.72
CA SER A 64 36.56 27.65 2.57
C SER A 64 36.19 26.94 3.89
N SER A 65 37.00 25.92 4.23
CA SER A 65 37.37 25.24 5.50
C SER A 65 36.52 25.24 6.80
N PRO A 66 36.72 24.22 7.67
CA PRO A 66 35.82 23.82 8.75
C PRO A 66 36.19 24.45 10.11
N HIS A 67 35.20 24.75 10.95
CA HIS A 67 35.23 24.58 12.42
C HIS A 67 33.87 24.92 13.05
N ALA A 68 33.65 24.29 14.21
CA ALA A 68 32.46 24.21 15.07
C ALA A 68 31.68 25.50 15.38
N SER A 69 30.36 25.37 15.58
CA SER A 69 29.68 25.77 16.83
C SER A 69 28.20 25.35 16.85
N THR A 70 27.70 25.25 18.08
CA THR A 70 26.39 24.81 18.58
C THR A 70 25.27 25.87 18.48
N ASN A 71 24.03 25.37 18.55
CA ASN A 71 22.76 26.00 18.96
C ASN A 71 21.86 26.66 17.91
N SER A 72 20.61 26.15 17.95
CA SER A 72 19.29 26.77 17.71
C SER A 72 18.99 27.46 16.38
N ASP A 73 17.79 27.13 15.89
CA ASP A 73 16.97 27.87 14.93
C ASP A 73 17.58 28.06 13.54
N ASN A 74 17.19 27.16 12.63
CA ASN A 74 16.83 27.41 11.23
C ASN A 74 16.78 26.07 10.47
N LEU A 75 15.69 25.31 10.62
CA LEU A 75 15.34 24.28 9.64
C LEU A 75 14.90 25.02 8.37
N LYS A 76 15.86 25.25 7.47
CA LYS A 76 15.57 25.75 6.11
C LYS A 76 14.76 24.68 5.34
N PRO A 77 13.69 25.05 4.62
CA PRO A 77 12.94 24.10 3.80
C PRO A 77 13.73 23.67 2.56
N PHE A 78 13.51 22.42 2.16
CA PHE A 78 13.79 21.78 0.85
C PHE A 78 15.19 21.99 0.23
N HIS A 79 15.99 20.90 0.21
CA HIS A 79 17.34 20.91 -0.35
C HIS A 79 17.34 20.63 -1.87
N SER A 80 17.73 21.68 -2.59
CA SER A 80 17.57 22.00 -4.02
C SER A 80 18.67 21.51 -4.98
N ASN A 81 19.19 20.27 -4.85
CA ASN A 81 20.48 19.95 -5.51
C ASN A 81 20.56 18.76 -6.48
N ILE A 82 19.47 18.09 -6.87
CA ILE A 82 19.62 16.66 -7.23
C ILE A 82 19.23 16.20 -8.65
N ILE A 83 18.53 16.98 -9.49
CA ILE A 83 18.24 16.53 -10.88
C ILE A 83 18.80 17.51 -11.91
N LEU A 84 19.25 18.72 -11.53
CA LEU A 84 19.53 19.79 -12.50
C LEU A 84 20.88 20.51 -12.33
N ASN A 85 21.82 20.00 -11.53
CA ASN A 85 23.16 20.60 -11.41
C ASN A 85 24.14 20.16 -12.51
N GLU A 86 23.68 19.53 -13.61
CA GLU A 86 24.46 19.54 -14.84
C GLU A 86 24.30 20.94 -15.50
N PRO A 87 25.41 21.62 -15.81
CA PRO A 87 25.36 22.94 -16.45
C PRO A 87 24.48 22.89 -17.71
N GLN A 88 23.74 23.97 -17.97
CA GLN A 88 22.72 24.11 -19.04
C GLN A 88 23.13 23.69 -20.46
N GLU A 89 24.40 23.41 -20.71
CA GLU A 89 24.87 22.88 -22.00
C GLU A 89 24.66 21.35 -22.14
N ASP A 90 24.39 20.62 -21.05
CA ASP A 90 24.23 19.15 -21.04
C ASP A 90 22.89 18.67 -20.42
N ASN A 91 21.77 19.38 -20.60
CA ASN A 91 20.46 18.86 -20.17
C ASN A 91 19.98 17.73 -21.10
N ILE A 92 20.55 16.53 -20.96
CA ILE A 92 20.39 15.36 -21.86
C ILE A 92 18.97 14.75 -21.82
N LEU A 93 18.11 15.19 -20.88
CA LEU A 93 16.82 14.53 -20.64
C LEU A 93 15.67 15.01 -21.54
N PHE A 94 15.68 16.27 -22.01
CA PHE A 94 14.60 16.83 -22.83
C PHE A 94 15.11 17.87 -23.82
N ASN A 95 14.55 17.87 -25.03
CA ASN A 95 14.47 19.09 -25.85
C ASN A 95 13.21 19.87 -25.44
N ASP A 96 13.32 21.20 -25.31
CA ASP A 96 12.21 22.08 -24.89
C ASP A 96 10.96 21.95 -25.79
N GLU A 97 11.12 21.56 -27.06
CA GLU A 97 10.00 21.27 -27.96
C GLU A 97 9.27 19.98 -27.61
N GLU A 98 9.99 18.93 -27.18
CA GLU A 98 9.40 17.64 -26.78
C GLU A 98 8.58 17.82 -25.49
N LEU A 99 9.08 18.64 -24.57
CA LEU A 99 8.37 18.97 -23.34
C LEU A 99 7.09 19.76 -23.59
N LYS A 100 7.09 20.71 -24.53
CA LYS A 100 5.90 21.47 -24.91
C LYS A 100 4.80 20.56 -25.47
N ASP A 101 5.15 19.54 -26.24
CA ASP A 101 4.16 18.58 -26.77
C ASP A 101 3.44 17.77 -25.66
N TYR A 102 4.16 17.42 -24.59
CA TYR A 102 3.53 16.78 -23.43
C TYR A 102 2.53 17.70 -22.72
N LEU A 103 2.81 19.01 -22.65
CA LEU A 103 1.97 20.01 -21.99
C LEU A 103 0.76 20.44 -22.86
N LEU A 104 0.90 20.47 -24.18
CA LEU A 104 -0.13 20.94 -25.13
C LEU A 104 -1.43 20.12 -25.13
N ASN A 105 -1.40 18.87 -24.66
CA ASN A 105 -2.55 17.94 -24.72
C ASN A 105 -3.10 17.58 -23.31
N GLY A 106 -2.79 18.36 -22.28
CA GLY A 106 -2.84 17.88 -20.89
C GLY A 106 -3.94 18.37 -19.96
N VAL A 107 -4.58 19.53 -20.19
CA VAL A 107 -5.32 20.22 -19.09
C VAL A 107 -6.67 20.83 -19.51
N GLU A 108 -7.20 20.57 -20.71
CA GLU A 108 -8.56 21.01 -21.06
C GLU A 108 -9.62 20.08 -20.42
N ILE A 109 -9.83 20.29 -19.12
CA ILE A 109 -10.75 19.51 -18.29
C ILE A 109 -12.14 20.18 -18.23
N SER A 110 -12.22 21.50 -18.36
CA SER A 110 -13.45 22.29 -18.19
C SER A 110 -14.45 22.19 -19.34
N THR A 111 -14.14 21.45 -20.41
CA THR A 111 -14.97 21.38 -21.64
C THR A 111 -15.45 19.96 -22.00
N ASN A 112 -15.15 18.94 -21.18
CA ASN A 112 -15.39 17.56 -21.57
C ASN A 112 -16.73 17.01 -21.06
N HIS A 113 -17.79 17.22 -21.83
CA HIS A 113 -19.14 16.70 -21.56
C HIS A 113 -19.24 15.16 -21.48
N GLU A 114 -18.34 14.41 -22.13
CA GLU A 114 -18.30 12.95 -22.01
C GLU A 114 -17.88 12.54 -20.59
N LEU A 115 -16.97 13.30 -19.97
CA LEU A 115 -16.47 13.03 -18.63
C LEU A 115 -17.51 13.33 -17.54
N ASP A 116 -18.30 14.40 -17.68
CA ASP A 116 -19.39 14.70 -16.73
C ASP A 116 -20.51 13.63 -16.79
N HIS A 117 -20.90 13.24 -18.00
CA HIS A 117 -21.85 12.14 -18.21
C HIS A 117 -21.33 10.81 -17.63
N PHE A 118 -20.05 10.51 -17.85
CA PHE A 118 -19.40 9.33 -17.30
C PHE A 118 -19.37 9.32 -15.77
N TRP A 119 -19.07 10.46 -15.15
CA TRP A 119 -19.04 10.57 -13.69
C TRP A 119 -20.41 10.44 -13.04
N ASN A 120 -21.45 10.90 -13.71
CA ASN A 120 -22.82 10.64 -13.28
C ASN A 120 -23.17 9.15 -13.36
N GLN A 121 -22.72 8.42 -14.39
CA GLN A 121 -22.89 6.96 -14.47
C GLN A 121 -22.12 6.22 -13.37
N PHE A 122 -20.90 6.64 -13.05
CA PHE A 122 -20.12 6.06 -11.96
C PHE A 122 -20.73 6.30 -10.57
N LYS A 123 -21.27 7.50 -10.32
CA LYS A 123 -22.02 7.80 -9.08
C LYS A 123 -23.26 6.91 -8.98
N LEU A 124 -23.96 6.66 -10.08
CA LEU A 124 -25.12 5.77 -10.12
C LEU A 124 -24.70 4.32 -9.81
N PHE A 125 -23.62 3.81 -10.43
CA PHE A 125 -23.06 2.49 -10.13
C PHE A 125 -22.73 2.31 -8.64
N MET A 126 -22.25 3.35 -7.96
CA MET A 126 -21.96 3.27 -6.53
C MET A 126 -23.23 3.21 -5.67
N ASN A 127 -24.30 3.87 -6.09
CA ASN A 127 -25.55 3.98 -5.33
C ASN A 127 -26.52 2.79 -5.51
N ASP A 128 -26.48 2.09 -6.65
CA ASP A 128 -27.37 0.93 -6.90
C ASP A 128 -26.57 -0.39 -7.07
N PRO A 129 -26.79 -1.42 -6.24
CA PRO A 129 -26.13 -2.72 -6.37
C PRO A 129 -26.74 -3.65 -7.44
N THR A 130 -27.84 -3.27 -8.10
CA THR A 130 -28.58 -4.12 -9.03
C THR A 130 -28.45 -3.75 -10.51
N GLU A 131 -27.96 -2.54 -10.83
CA GLU A 131 -27.75 -2.12 -12.22
C GLU A 131 -26.43 -2.67 -12.78
N GLN A 132 -26.52 -3.81 -13.48
CA GLN A 132 -25.51 -4.19 -14.46
C GLN A 132 -25.64 -3.26 -15.67
N HIS A 133 -24.81 -2.23 -15.75
CA HIS A 133 -24.72 -1.43 -16.97
C HIS A 133 -24.04 -2.25 -18.06
N SER A 134 -24.84 -2.74 -19.02
CA SER A 134 -24.43 -3.56 -20.17
C SER A 134 -23.58 -2.82 -21.22
N THR A 135 -23.15 -1.58 -20.95
CA THR A 135 -22.41 -0.71 -21.88
C THR A 135 -21.15 -0.09 -21.27
N ARG A 136 -20.53 -0.73 -20.27
CA ARG A 136 -19.23 -0.29 -19.74
C ARG A 136 -18.11 -0.76 -20.68
N MET A 137 -17.18 0.12 -21.02
CA MET A 137 -15.96 -0.27 -21.75
C MET A 137 -15.19 -1.31 -20.92
N SER A 138 -14.47 -2.21 -21.58
CA SER A 138 -13.53 -3.12 -20.93
C SER A 138 -12.23 -2.40 -20.55
N ASN A 139 -11.44 -2.98 -19.64
CA ASN A 139 -10.10 -2.47 -19.30
C ASN A 139 -9.19 -2.38 -20.53
N ALA A 140 -9.32 -3.32 -21.46
CA ALA A 140 -8.57 -3.31 -22.72
C ALA A 140 -8.94 -2.11 -23.61
N GLU A 141 -10.23 -1.82 -23.74
CA GLU A 141 -10.72 -0.67 -24.51
C GLU A 141 -10.32 0.67 -23.86
N LEU A 142 -10.41 0.77 -22.53
CA LEU A 142 -9.96 1.95 -21.79
C LEU A 142 -8.48 2.25 -22.05
N ILE A 143 -7.63 1.23 -22.04
CA ILE A 143 -6.19 1.39 -22.28
C ILE A 143 -5.93 1.91 -23.70
N LEU A 144 -6.60 1.36 -24.70
CA LEU A 144 -6.50 1.85 -26.08
C LEU A 144 -6.97 3.32 -26.18
N LYS A 145 -8.06 3.67 -25.50
CA LYS A 145 -8.58 5.05 -25.47
C LYS A 145 -7.60 6.02 -24.78
N ILE A 146 -6.92 5.60 -23.71
CA ILE A 146 -5.88 6.40 -23.03
C ILE A 146 -4.68 6.62 -23.95
N VAL A 147 -4.21 5.54 -24.59
CA VAL A 147 -3.07 5.58 -25.53
C VAL A 147 -3.35 6.54 -26.68
N ASP A 148 -4.54 6.46 -27.27
CA ASP A 148 -4.96 7.34 -28.37
C ASP A 148 -5.14 8.79 -27.91
N LYS A 149 -5.84 9.01 -26.78
CA LYS A 149 -6.10 10.34 -26.22
C LYS A 149 -4.82 11.12 -25.94
N TYR A 150 -3.84 10.48 -25.32
CA TYR A 150 -2.57 11.13 -24.96
C TYR A 150 -1.45 10.92 -25.96
N LYS A 151 -1.72 10.22 -27.07
CA LYS A 151 -0.76 9.90 -28.14
C LYS A 151 0.53 9.30 -27.59
N LEU A 152 0.40 8.30 -26.72
CA LEU A 152 1.55 7.65 -26.10
C LEU A 152 2.43 6.99 -27.18
N SER A 153 3.74 7.21 -27.08
CA SER A 153 4.74 6.53 -27.91
C SER A 153 4.69 5.01 -27.73
N GLN A 154 5.36 4.27 -28.62
CA GLN A 154 5.41 2.82 -28.54
C GLN A 154 6.04 2.35 -27.22
N GLU A 155 7.06 3.04 -26.75
CA GLU A 155 7.76 2.77 -25.50
C GLU A 155 6.87 3.06 -24.28
N GLU A 156 6.17 4.20 -24.26
CA GLU A 156 5.24 4.55 -23.19
C GLU A 156 4.07 3.56 -23.11
N HIS A 157 3.49 3.20 -24.25
CA HIS A 157 2.43 2.18 -24.29
C HIS A 157 2.94 0.84 -23.74
N ALA A 158 4.18 0.43 -24.05
CA ALA A 158 4.75 -0.79 -23.50
C ALA A 158 4.83 -0.76 -21.96
N TYR A 159 5.37 0.30 -21.36
CA TYR A 159 5.43 0.44 -19.89
C TYR A 159 4.03 0.51 -19.26
N PHE A 160 3.10 1.23 -19.87
CA PHE A 160 1.74 1.37 -19.38
C PHE A 160 1.01 0.01 -19.37
N LYS A 161 1.20 -0.79 -20.43
CA LYS A 161 0.61 -2.12 -20.55
C LYS A 161 1.18 -3.11 -19.54
N GLU A 162 2.47 -3.04 -19.23
CA GLU A 162 3.10 -3.94 -18.25
C GLU A 162 2.50 -3.82 -16.85
N ILE A 163 2.12 -2.61 -16.44
CA ILE A 163 1.56 -2.36 -15.11
C ILE A 163 0.03 -2.37 -15.08
N MET A 164 -0.67 -2.12 -16.19
CA MET A 164 -2.14 -2.10 -16.21
C MET A 164 -2.79 -3.39 -16.75
N GLN A 165 -2.04 -4.26 -17.45
CA GLN A 165 -2.58 -5.49 -18.05
C GLN A 165 -1.71 -6.72 -17.80
N ARG A 166 -0.58 -6.59 -17.09
CA ARG A 166 0.35 -7.71 -16.87
C ARG A 166 0.73 -7.83 -15.40
N GLN A 167 1.73 -8.66 -15.13
CA GLN A 167 2.09 -9.08 -13.78
C GLN A 167 2.42 -7.91 -12.85
N LEU A 168 2.97 -6.80 -13.34
CA LEU A 168 3.29 -5.63 -12.52
C LEU A 168 2.04 -4.92 -11.96
N PHE A 169 0.83 -5.22 -12.47
CA PHE A 169 -0.41 -4.77 -11.84
C PHE A 169 -0.53 -5.21 -10.38
N LEU A 170 -0.06 -6.42 -10.08
CA LEU A 170 -0.03 -6.96 -8.73
C LEU A 170 0.97 -6.22 -7.82
N TYR A 171 1.76 -5.29 -8.36
CA TYR A 171 2.55 -4.37 -7.55
C TYR A 171 1.68 -3.32 -6.85
N ILE A 172 0.61 -2.87 -7.52
CA ILE A 172 -0.35 -1.90 -6.98
C ILE A 172 -1.49 -2.62 -6.26
N PHE A 173 -1.98 -3.75 -6.81
CA PHE A 173 -3.08 -4.53 -6.23
C PHE A 173 -2.69 -6.01 -6.09
N PRO A 174 -1.92 -6.38 -5.04
CA PRO A 174 -1.33 -7.70 -4.94
C PRO A 174 -2.35 -8.84 -4.98
N PHE A 175 -3.51 -8.69 -4.36
CA PHE A 175 -4.56 -9.72 -4.33
C PHE A 175 -5.69 -9.49 -5.33
N ALA A 176 -5.42 -8.82 -6.46
CA ALA A 176 -6.41 -8.77 -7.51
C ALA A 176 -6.67 -10.16 -8.09
N SER A 177 -7.95 -10.49 -8.29
CA SER A 177 -8.38 -11.83 -8.75
C SER A 177 -8.17 -12.06 -10.25
N SER A 178 -8.15 -10.98 -11.03
CA SER A 178 -7.80 -10.97 -12.43
C SER A 178 -6.95 -9.72 -12.68
N VAL A 179 -5.90 -9.86 -13.49
CA VAL A 179 -5.13 -8.70 -13.96
C VAL A 179 -5.90 -7.96 -15.05
N GLU A 180 -6.63 -8.71 -15.89
CA GLU A 180 -7.30 -8.18 -17.07
C GLU A 180 -8.66 -7.55 -16.71
N ASP A 181 -9.39 -8.15 -15.77
CA ASP A 181 -10.77 -7.79 -15.42
C ASP A 181 -10.92 -7.27 -13.98
N SER A 182 -9.85 -6.72 -13.40
CA SER A 182 -9.94 -6.13 -12.07
C SER A 182 -10.80 -4.87 -12.10
N GLU A 183 -11.80 -4.80 -11.23
CA GLU A 183 -12.57 -3.58 -10.97
C GLU A 183 -11.68 -2.46 -10.40
N SER A 184 -10.67 -2.79 -9.60
CA SER A 184 -9.69 -1.80 -9.12
C SER A 184 -8.83 -1.24 -10.26
N ALA A 185 -8.43 -2.09 -11.21
CA ALA A 185 -7.76 -1.62 -12.44
C ALA A 185 -8.68 -0.72 -13.25
N HIS A 186 -9.94 -1.12 -13.38
CA HIS A 186 -10.94 -0.36 -14.14
C HIS A 186 -11.08 1.06 -13.60
N VAL A 187 -11.31 1.20 -12.29
CA VAL A 187 -11.37 2.52 -11.64
C VAL A 187 -10.09 3.30 -11.89
N LEU A 188 -8.91 2.71 -11.69
CA LEU A 188 -7.65 3.42 -11.92
C LEU A 188 -7.50 3.89 -13.38
N LEU A 189 -7.93 3.09 -14.36
CA LEU A 189 -7.95 3.45 -15.78
C LEU A 189 -8.92 4.60 -16.08
N GLU A 190 -10.07 4.64 -15.41
CA GLU A 190 -10.99 5.77 -15.51
C GLU A 190 -10.33 7.08 -15.05
N TYR A 191 -9.60 7.07 -13.92
CA TYR A 191 -8.82 8.24 -13.51
C TYR A 191 -7.70 8.56 -14.51
N CYS A 192 -7.04 7.55 -15.08
CA CYS A 192 -6.00 7.75 -16.09
C CYS A 192 -6.55 8.39 -17.37
N LEU A 193 -7.80 8.12 -17.77
CA LEU A 193 -8.44 8.79 -18.90
C LEU A 193 -8.60 10.29 -18.69
N VAL A 194 -8.62 10.75 -17.44
CA VAL A 194 -8.79 12.17 -17.11
C VAL A 194 -7.46 12.84 -16.84
N PHE A 195 -6.61 12.17 -16.06
CA PHE A 195 -5.40 12.76 -15.50
C PHE A 195 -4.15 12.24 -16.21
N LYS A 196 -3.63 13.04 -17.15
CA LYS A 196 -2.38 12.72 -17.85
C LYS A 196 -1.22 12.54 -16.87
N PHE A 197 -1.13 13.36 -15.81
CA PHE A 197 -0.09 13.22 -14.80
C PHE A 197 -0.11 11.84 -14.11
N LEU A 198 -1.29 11.25 -13.89
CA LEU A 198 -1.43 9.93 -13.29
C LEU A 198 -0.86 8.84 -14.22
N VAL A 199 -1.07 8.97 -15.54
CA VAL A 199 -0.46 8.09 -16.54
C VAL A 199 1.07 8.13 -16.43
N TYR A 200 1.68 9.31 -16.31
CA TYR A 200 3.14 9.43 -16.18
C TYR A 200 3.69 8.93 -14.84
N ALA A 201 2.93 9.01 -13.74
CA ALA A 201 3.29 8.34 -12.49
C ALA A 201 3.33 6.81 -12.65
N ILE A 202 2.33 6.24 -13.33
CA ILE A 202 2.25 4.81 -13.64
C ILE A 202 3.42 4.38 -14.56
N LEU A 203 3.72 5.16 -15.60
CA LEU A 203 4.87 4.92 -16.49
C LEU A 203 6.20 4.93 -15.74
N SER A 204 6.39 5.89 -14.83
CA SER A 204 7.60 5.97 -14.00
C SER A 204 7.75 4.77 -13.07
N LEU A 205 6.66 4.37 -12.40
CA LEU A 205 6.65 3.17 -11.55
C LEU A 205 6.99 1.91 -12.34
N SER A 206 6.38 1.74 -13.52
CA SER A 206 6.68 0.62 -14.42
C SER A 206 8.15 0.60 -14.85
N ALA A 207 8.70 1.74 -15.28
CA ALA A 207 10.10 1.86 -15.64
C ALA A 207 11.06 1.54 -14.47
N SER A 208 10.70 1.92 -13.24
CA SER A 208 11.45 1.56 -12.02
C SER A 208 11.45 0.05 -11.75
N CYS A 209 10.29 -0.60 -11.88
CA CYS A 209 10.20 -2.06 -11.75
C CYS A 209 11.06 -2.75 -12.82
N HIS A 210 10.99 -2.31 -14.07
CA HIS A 210 11.81 -2.85 -15.16
C HIS A 210 13.31 -2.66 -14.91
N PHE A 211 13.75 -1.48 -14.49
CA PHE A 211 15.13 -1.25 -14.07
C PHE A 211 15.54 -2.19 -12.95
N THR A 212 14.66 -2.44 -11.98
CA THR A 212 14.92 -3.38 -10.89
C THR A 212 15.13 -4.81 -11.37
N ILE A 213 14.31 -5.25 -12.34
CA ILE A 213 14.34 -6.60 -12.91
C ILE A 213 15.57 -6.82 -13.83
N THR A 214 15.81 -5.90 -14.77
CA THR A 214 16.81 -6.10 -15.85
C THR A 214 18.15 -5.42 -15.57
N LYS A 215 18.18 -4.38 -14.72
CA LYS A 215 19.33 -3.50 -14.48
C LYS A 215 19.84 -2.76 -15.72
N GLU A 216 19.01 -2.66 -16.77
CA GLU A 216 19.35 -1.90 -17.97
C GLU A 216 19.17 -0.40 -17.75
N VAL A 217 20.23 0.38 -18.03
CA VAL A 217 20.29 1.84 -17.80
C VAL A 217 19.19 2.60 -18.55
N ILE A 218 18.67 2.05 -19.65
CA ILE A 218 17.62 2.70 -20.42
C ILE A 218 16.32 2.86 -19.61
N HIS A 219 15.96 1.89 -18.77
CA HIS A 219 14.79 1.99 -17.92
C HIS A 219 14.94 3.06 -16.83
N ASP A 220 16.15 3.22 -16.27
CA ASP A 220 16.46 4.30 -15.32
C ASP A 220 16.30 5.69 -15.96
N ARG A 221 16.73 5.84 -17.22
CA ARG A 221 16.51 7.09 -17.98
C ARG A 221 15.02 7.36 -18.20
N TYR A 222 14.25 6.36 -18.61
CA TYR A 222 12.80 6.50 -18.79
C TYR A 222 12.08 6.81 -17.49
N GLN A 223 12.45 6.16 -16.39
CA GLN A 223 11.91 6.43 -15.06
C GLN A 223 12.09 7.91 -14.68
N LYS A 224 13.31 8.45 -14.84
CA LYS A 224 13.61 9.88 -14.58
C LYS A 224 12.82 10.80 -15.50
N LYS A 225 12.78 10.48 -16.81
CA LYS A 225 12.00 11.22 -17.81
C LYS A 225 10.52 11.30 -17.40
N PHE A 226 9.88 10.16 -17.15
CA PHE A 226 8.46 10.11 -16.83
C PHE A 226 8.12 10.77 -15.49
N THR A 227 9.00 10.66 -14.49
CA THR A 227 8.85 11.40 -13.23
C THR A 227 8.86 12.91 -13.45
N ALA A 228 9.82 13.42 -14.23
CA ALA A 228 9.90 14.83 -14.53
C ALA A 228 8.66 15.35 -15.30
N VAL A 229 8.17 14.58 -16.27
CA VAL A 229 6.94 14.92 -17.00
C VAL A 229 5.73 14.90 -16.06
N CYS A 230 5.61 13.89 -15.18
CA CYS A 230 4.55 13.81 -14.18
C CYS A 230 4.50 15.05 -13.29
N VAL A 231 5.64 15.46 -12.71
CA VAL A 231 5.72 16.62 -11.81
C VAL A 231 5.36 17.92 -12.55
N LYS A 232 5.85 18.11 -13.78
CA LYS A 232 5.52 19.30 -14.57
C LYS A 232 4.04 19.37 -14.95
N LEU A 233 3.43 18.23 -15.30
CA LEU A 233 1.98 18.15 -15.55
C LEU A 233 1.17 18.43 -14.30
N LEU A 234 1.64 18.00 -13.12
CA LEU A 234 1.01 18.36 -11.85
C LEU A 234 1.05 19.89 -11.65
N VAL A 235 2.19 20.54 -11.83
CA VAL A 235 2.30 22.02 -11.70
C VAL A 235 1.31 22.73 -12.61
N SER A 236 1.32 22.39 -13.88
CA SER A 236 0.41 23.00 -14.86
C SER A 236 -1.06 22.75 -14.52
N ALA A 237 -1.42 21.54 -14.09
CA ALA A 237 -2.82 21.22 -13.75
C ALA A 237 -3.32 22.00 -12.52
N PHE A 238 -2.43 22.36 -11.61
CA PHE A 238 -2.76 23.03 -10.35
C PHE A 238 -2.66 24.57 -10.44
N GLU A 239 -1.86 25.09 -11.37
CA GLU A 239 -1.91 26.50 -11.79
C GLU A 239 -3.30 26.91 -12.34
N ASP A 240 -3.94 26.02 -13.11
CA ASP A 240 -5.25 26.26 -13.73
C ASP A 240 -6.44 26.02 -12.77
N LEU A 241 -6.22 25.33 -11.65
CA LEU A 241 -7.27 24.94 -10.69
C LEU A 241 -7.85 26.10 -9.87
N LYS A 242 -7.14 27.24 -9.79
CA LYS A 242 -7.70 28.50 -9.25
C LYS A 242 -8.98 28.96 -9.97
N ASN A 243 -9.29 28.40 -11.14
CA ASN A 243 -10.49 28.69 -11.91
C ASN A 243 -11.57 27.58 -11.86
N ASN A 244 -11.34 26.46 -11.13
CA ASN A 244 -12.21 25.28 -11.12
C ASN A 244 -12.44 24.72 -9.68
N GLU A 245 -12.77 25.61 -8.74
CA GLU A 245 -12.97 25.36 -7.30
C GLU A 245 -14.02 24.26 -6.97
N HIS A 246 -14.86 23.85 -7.92
CA HIS A 246 -16.00 22.96 -7.68
C HIS A 246 -15.71 21.45 -7.81
N SER A 247 -14.45 21.03 -7.96
CA SER A 247 -14.15 19.66 -8.36
C SER A 247 -13.27 18.87 -7.38
N LEU A 248 -13.92 18.24 -6.40
CA LEU A 248 -13.31 17.27 -5.47
C LEU A 248 -12.56 16.12 -6.16
N TRP A 249 -12.91 15.79 -7.40
CA TRP A 249 -12.30 14.68 -8.12
C TRP A 249 -10.89 15.00 -8.64
N HIS A 250 -10.53 16.27 -8.83
CA HIS A 250 -9.14 16.68 -9.11
C HIS A 250 -8.22 16.38 -7.92
N ILE A 251 -8.73 16.56 -6.71
CA ILE A 251 -8.00 16.27 -5.48
C ILE A 251 -7.79 14.75 -5.34
N GLU A 252 -8.78 13.92 -5.68
CA GLU A 252 -8.61 12.46 -5.68
C GLU A 252 -7.55 11.99 -6.68
N GLY A 253 -7.56 12.51 -7.92
CA GLY A 253 -6.53 12.21 -8.91
C GLY A 253 -5.12 12.59 -8.44
N LEU A 254 -4.99 13.74 -7.78
CA LEU A 254 -3.74 14.17 -7.17
C LEU A 254 -3.30 13.22 -6.04
N ILE A 255 -4.17 12.90 -5.09
CA ILE A 255 -3.83 12.02 -3.97
C ILE A 255 -3.35 10.66 -4.47
N ILE A 256 -4.05 10.06 -5.43
CA ILE A 256 -3.65 8.78 -6.03
C ILE A 256 -2.26 8.92 -6.69
N THR A 257 -2.01 10.02 -7.39
CA THR A 257 -0.71 10.27 -8.04
C THR A 257 0.42 10.40 -7.02
N VAL A 258 0.22 11.17 -5.94
CA VAL A 258 1.20 11.33 -4.86
C VAL A 258 1.49 9.99 -4.18
N LEU A 259 0.47 9.16 -3.98
CA LEU A 259 0.63 7.82 -3.42
C LEU A 259 1.41 6.90 -4.35
N LEU A 260 1.15 6.89 -5.67
CA LEU A 260 1.94 6.12 -6.64
C LEU A 260 3.40 6.60 -6.70
N LEU A 261 3.63 7.91 -6.63
CA LEU A 261 4.97 8.47 -6.50
C LEU A 261 5.64 8.02 -5.20
N THR A 262 4.89 7.94 -4.10
CA THR A 262 5.38 7.39 -2.82
C THR A 262 5.84 5.94 -2.99
N MET A 263 5.06 5.10 -3.71
CA MET A 263 5.47 3.73 -4.05
C MET A 263 6.80 3.73 -4.81
N LEU A 264 6.87 4.50 -5.89
CA LEU A 264 8.07 4.64 -6.73
C LEU A 264 9.30 5.04 -5.91
N PHE A 265 9.19 6.06 -5.07
CA PHE A 265 10.31 6.57 -4.26
C PHE A 265 10.73 5.61 -3.15
N SER A 266 9.80 4.82 -2.62
CA SER A 266 10.11 3.74 -1.67
C SER A 266 10.94 2.61 -2.31
N ASP A 267 10.80 2.40 -3.63
CA ASP A 267 11.61 1.42 -4.37
C ASP A 267 12.99 1.93 -4.76
N MET A 268 13.14 3.23 -4.97
CA MET A 268 14.38 3.86 -5.45
C MET A 268 15.38 4.20 -4.33
N SER A 269 15.10 3.87 -3.07
CA SER A 269 15.85 4.34 -1.89
C SER A 269 17.34 3.91 -1.80
N PHE A 270 17.92 3.30 -2.85
CA PHE A 270 19.34 2.92 -2.93
C PHE A 270 20.12 3.55 -4.10
N VAL A 271 19.56 4.52 -4.82
CA VAL A 271 20.37 5.35 -5.74
C VAL A 271 21.06 6.44 -4.91
N ASP A 272 22.22 6.11 -4.33
CA ASP A 272 23.18 7.02 -3.67
C ASP A 272 22.57 7.96 -2.60
N SER A 273 22.14 7.39 -1.47
CA SER A 273 21.58 8.11 -0.29
C SER A 273 22.53 9.11 0.36
N THR A 274 23.80 9.17 -0.07
CA THR A 274 24.76 10.18 0.40
C THR A 274 24.51 11.56 -0.19
N LYS A 275 23.69 11.65 -1.26
CA LYS A 275 23.39 12.90 -1.97
C LYS A 275 21.92 13.26 -2.01
N VAL A 276 21.00 12.34 -1.69
CA VAL A 276 19.55 12.54 -1.81
C VAL A 276 18.80 11.91 -0.63
N PRO A 277 18.21 12.69 0.29
CA PRO A 277 17.18 12.17 1.16
C PRO A 277 15.90 11.99 0.33
N ILE A 278 15.70 10.81 -0.26
CA ILE A 278 14.48 10.43 -1.00
C ILE A 278 13.36 10.26 0.03
N SER A 279 12.66 11.33 0.40
CA SER A 279 11.64 11.28 1.44
C SER A 279 10.27 10.91 0.87
N TRP A 280 10.10 9.67 0.40
CA TRP A 280 8.77 9.07 0.19
C TRP A 280 7.87 9.29 1.42
N VAL A 281 8.45 9.39 2.61
CA VAL A 281 7.83 9.80 3.88
C VAL A 281 7.19 11.18 3.83
N SER A 282 7.87 12.17 3.24
CA SER A 282 7.28 13.49 3.08
C SER A 282 6.10 13.43 2.11
N HIS A 283 6.20 12.69 1.00
CA HIS A 283 5.06 12.49 0.11
C HIS A 283 3.89 11.80 0.81
N LEU A 284 4.17 10.82 1.69
CA LEU A 284 3.16 10.14 2.50
C LEU A 284 2.51 11.09 3.52
N LYS A 285 3.29 11.97 4.16
CA LYS A 285 2.80 13.00 5.08
C LYS A 285 1.91 14.02 4.37
N GLU A 286 2.28 14.41 3.16
CA GLU A 286 1.49 15.34 2.35
C GLU A 286 0.20 14.68 1.85
N ALA A 287 0.26 13.40 1.43
CA ALA A 287 -0.93 12.61 1.11
C ALA A 287 -1.88 12.51 2.32
N LYS A 288 -1.36 12.30 3.54
CA LYS A 288 -2.14 12.36 4.79
C LYS A 288 -2.84 13.71 4.94
N SER A 289 -2.10 14.81 4.77
CA SER A 289 -2.67 16.15 4.91
C SER A 289 -3.80 16.41 3.90
N LEU A 290 -3.64 15.96 2.65
CA LEU A 290 -4.68 16.09 1.62
C LEU A 290 -5.90 15.23 1.95
N LEU A 291 -5.71 13.99 2.41
CA LEU A 291 -6.81 13.10 2.81
C LEU A 291 -7.62 13.67 3.98
N LEU A 292 -6.97 14.26 4.97
CA LEU A 292 -7.64 14.92 6.10
C LEU A 292 -8.50 16.10 5.64
N LYS A 293 -7.95 16.93 4.76
CA LYS A 293 -8.65 18.08 4.19
C LYS A 293 -9.83 17.65 3.32
N TYR A 294 -9.63 16.64 2.48
CA TYR A 294 -10.70 16.03 1.69
C TYR A 294 -11.84 15.53 2.57
N ASN A 295 -11.55 14.78 3.64
CA ASN A 295 -12.57 14.30 4.58
C ASN A 295 -13.32 15.47 5.25
N ALA A 296 -12.60 16.55 5.61
CA ALA A 296 -13.19 17.74 6.22
C ALA A 296 -14.12 18.50 5.26
N VAL A 297 -13.78 18.59 3.97
CA VAL A 297 -14.64 19.20 2.95
C VAL A 297 -15.84 18.31 2.63
N LYS A 298 -15.60 17.00 2.39
CA LYS A 298 -16.67 16.03 2.09
C LYS A 298 -17.74 16.01 3.19
N SER A 299 -17.33 15.96 4.45
CA SER A 299 -18.25 15.92 5.60
C SER A 299 -19.12 17.17 5.74
N LYS A 300 -18.70 18.31 5.16
CA LYS A 300 -19.48 19.55 5.16
C LYS A 300 -20.39 19.64 3.93
N VAL A 301 -19.87 19.34 2.75
CA VAL A 301 -20.57 19.55 1.47
C VAL A 301 -21.53 18.40 1.14
N HIS A 302 -21.15 17.16 1.45
CA HIS A 302 -21.91 15.95 1.09
C HIS A 302 -21.85 14.89 2.20
N PRO A 303 -22.37 15.18 3.42
CA PRO A 303 -22.27 14.29 4.58
C PRO A 303 -22.94 12.91 4.37
N SER A 304 -23.97 12.85 3.52
CA SER A 304 -24.73 11.63 3.24
C SER A 304 -24.20 10.81 2.06
N ASN A 305 -23.19 11.30 1.33
CA ASN A 305 -22.71 10.61 0.13
C ASN A 305 -21.65 9.56 0.48
N PRO A 306 -21.74 8.34 -0.09
CA PRO A 306 -20.73 7.32 0.11
C PRO A 306 -19.36 7.79 -0.42
N GLU A 307 -18.30 7.15 0.04
CA GLU A 307 -16.95 7.38 -0.51
C GLU A 307 -16.88 6.98 -1.98
N THR A 308 -16.13 7.76 -2.76
CA THR A 308 -15.78 7.38 -4.13
C THR A 308 -14.78 6.21 -4.10
N PRO A 309 -14.82 5.29 -5.07
CA PRO A 309 -13.80 4.26 -5.22
C PRO A 309 -12.36 4.79 -5.31
N GLY A 310 -12.14 5.96 -5.92
CA GLY A 310 -10.81 6.58 -5.96
C GLY A 310 -10.30 6.98 -4.58
N ILE A 311 -11.13 7.62 -3.74
CA ILE A 311 -10.72 7.95 -2.37
C ILE A 311 -10.56 6.69 -1.51
N LEU A 312 -11.42 5.69 -1.71
CA LEU A 312 -11.31 4.39 -1.04
C LEU A 312 -9.96 3.73 -1.35
N MET A 313 -9.59 3.65 -2.63
CA MET A 313 -8.30 3.13 -3.07
C MET A 313 -7.14 3.95 -2.51
N ALA A 314 -7.23 5.28 -2.52
CA ALA A 314 -6.23 6.14 -1.94
C ALA A 314 -6.04 5.89 -0.42
N LYS A 315 -7.13 5.75 0.35
CA LYS A 315 -7.08 5.43 1.78
C LYS A 315 -6.45 4.06 2.04
N LEU A 316 -6.74 3.07 1.21
CA LEU A 316 -6.13 1.73 1.30
C LEU A 316 -4.62 1.77 1.02
N ILE A 317 -4.20 2.43 -0.07
CA ILE A 317 -2.78 2.58 -0.41
C ILE A 317 -2.06 3.36 0.69
N PHE A 318 -2.63 4.49 1.13
CA PHE A 318 -2.11 5.29 2.22
C PHE A 318 -1.94 4.47 3.50
N PHE A 319 -2.98 3.74 3.91
CA PHE A 319 -2.93 2.85 5.07
C PHE A 319 -1.74 1.91 4.92
N CYS A 320 -1.64 1.17 3.80
CA CYS A 320 -0.56 0.21 3.53
C CYS A 320 0.84 0.77 3.81
N TYR A 321 1.17 1.93 3.27
CA TYR A 321 2.50 2.52 3.47
C TYR A 321 2.69 3.08 4.88
N GLU A 322 1.68 3.73 5.42
CA GLU A 322 1.75 4.39 6.72
C GLU A 322 1.88 3.37 7.88
N TRP A 323 1.09 2.29 7.86
CA TRP A 323 1.16 1.27 8.91
C TRP A 323 2.47 0.47 8.84
N ILE A 324 2.93 0.11 7.64
CA ILE A 324 4.20 -0.57 7.41
C ILE A 324 5.36 0.29 7.90
N SER A 325 5.35 1.58 7.55
CA SER A 325 6.35 2.56 7.98
C SER A 325 6.40 2.66 9.51
N LYS A 326 5.27 2.97 10.15
CA LYS A 326 5.20 3.21 11.59
C LYS A 326 5.47 1.97 12.44
N LEU A 327 4.98 0.80 12.05
CA LEU A 327 5.29 -0.44 12.77
C LEU A 327 6.73 -0.92 12.53
N SER A 328 7.38 -0.42 11.49
CA SER A 328 8.82 -0.59 11.35
C SER A 328 9.55 0.29 12.34
N MET A 329 9.12 1.52 12.65
CA MET A 329 9.85 2.40 13.56
C MET A 329 9.99 1.86 15.01
N PRO A 330 11.08 2.22 15.73
CA PRO A 330 11.14 2.08 17.18
C PRO A 330 10.05 2.91 17.87
N ALA A 331 9.54 2.42 19.00
CA ALA A 331 8.43 3.11 19.68
C ALA A 331 8.79 4.55 20.09
N ILE A 332 10.05 4.82 20.45
CA ILE A 332 10.53 6.15 20.87
C ILE A 332 10.56 7.18 19.74
N ASP A 333 10.63 6.72 18.48
CA ASP A 333 10.73 7.58 17.30
C ASP A 333 9.36 7.88 16.69
N LEU A 334 8.26 7.40 17.30
CA LEU A 334 6.91 7.68 16.81
C LEU A 334 6.46 9.08 17.23
N PRO A 335 6.13 9.97 16.27
CA PRO A 335 5.71 11.34 16.57
C PRO A 335 4.35 11.42 17.30
N ASP A 336 4.24 12.37 18.23
CA ASP A 336 3.21 12.46 19.28
C ASP A 336 1.76 12.70 18.80
N ASN A 337 1.60 13.36 17.65
CA ASN A 337 0.33 13.84 17.07
C ASN A 337 -0.12 13.05 15.83
N GLU A 338 0.72 12.18 15.29
CA GLU A 338 0.41 11.54 14.00
C GLU A 338 -0.52 10.33 14.10
N ASN A 339 -0.72 9.76 15.29
CA ASN A 339 -1.58 8.60 15.44
C ASN A 339 -3.06 8.98 15.34
N ASP A 340 -3.50 10.03 16.03
CA ASP A 340 -4.90 10.49 15.99
C ASP A 340 -5.28 11.03 14.59
N GLU A 341 -4.34 11.68 13.90
CA GLU A 341 -4.50 12.10 12.50
C GLU A 341 -4.53 10.92 11.53
N PHE A 342 -3.66 9.92 11.71
CA PHE A 342 -3.73 8.68 10.96
C PHE A 342 -5.10 8.01 11.13
N TRP A 343 -5.62 8.02 12.35
CA TRP A 343 -6.94 7.50 12.63
C TRP A 343 -8.04 8.32 11.99
N SER A 344 -8.02 9.63 12.00
CA SER A 344 -9.08 10.39 11.32
C SER A 344 -9.10 10.17 9.79
N VAL A 345 -8.00 9.73 9.18
CA VAL A 345 -7.99 9.29 7.76
C VAL A 345 -8.57 7.87 7.59
N THR A 346 -8.22 6.95 8.49
CA THR A 346 -8.40 5.49 8.33
C THR A 346 -9.47 4.86 9.25
N ARG A 347 -10.09 5.62 10.14
CA ARG A 347 -11.06 5.12 11.13
C ARG A 347 -12.36 4.64 10.50
N GLU A 348 -12.72 5.18 9.33
CA GLU A 348 -13.83 4.69 8.52
C GLU A 348 -13.46 3.39 7.77
N THR A 349 -12.16 3.16 7.53
CA THR A 349 -11.66 1.97 6.84
C THR A 349 -11.43 0.78 7.77
N SER A 350 -11.05 1.03 9.03
CA SER A 350 -10.61 0.00 9.98
C SER A 350 -11.73 -0.74 10.74
N ILE A 351 -13.00 -0.35 10.55
CA ILE A 351 -14.15 -0.95 11.24
C ILE A 351 -15.25 -1.25 10.21
N TYR A 352 -14.94 -2.15 9.26
CA TYR A 352 -15.84 -2.63 8.20
C TYR A 352 -17.23 -3.06 8.71
N VAL A 353 -17.34 -3.46 9.98
CA VAL A 353 -18.60 -3.90 10.61
C VAL A 353 -19.51 -2.72 11.01
N LYS A 354 -19.00 -1.49 11.10
CA LYS A 354 -19.80 -0.30 11.46
C LYS A 354 -20.07 0.64 10.28
N ASN A 355 -19.28 0.55 9.20
CA ASN A 355 -19.47 1.34 8.00
C ASN A 355 -19.89 0.43 6.83
N GLU A 356 -21.21 0.20 6.71
CA GLU A 356 -21.77 -0.66 5.66
C GLU A 356 -21.42 -0.18 4.25
N ASP A 357 -21.36 1.14 4.03
CA ASP A 357 -21.06 1.71 2.71
C ASP A 357 -19.62 1.40 2.28
N TYR A 358 -18.68 1.48 3.23
CA TYR A 358 -17.28 1.13 3.00
C TYR A 358 -17.11 -0.37 2.69
N TYR A 359 -17.78 -1.23 3.46
CA TYR A 359 -17.79 -2.67 3.20
C TYR A 359 -18.36 -2.99 1.80
N ARG A 360 -19.49 -2.38 1.44
CA ARG A 360 -20.12 -2.56 0.11
C ARG A 360 -19.19 -2.08 -1.01
N ALA A 361 -18.50 -0.97 -0.83
CA ALA A 361 -17.57 -0.45 -1.82
C ALA A 361 -16.37 -1.39 -2.07
N LEU A 362 -15.80 -1.96 -1.01
CA LEU A 362 -14.72 -2.95 -1.15
C LEU A 362 -15.19 -4.24 -1.80
N PHE A 363 -16.40 -4.67 -1.49
CA PHE A 363 -17.02 -5.81 -2.15
C PHE A 363 -17.22 -5.55 -3.65
N LYS A 364 -17.69 -4.36 -4.04
CA LYS A 364 -17.81 -3.93 -5.44
C LYS A 364 -16.45 -3.89 -6.17
N LEU A 365 -15.39 -3.46 -5.48
CA LEU A 365 -14.04 -3.44 -6.03
C LEU A 365 -13.39 -4.84 -6.13
N GLY A 366 -14.05 -5.89 -5.63
CA GLY A 366 -13.50 -7.25 -5.58
C GLY A 366 -12.36 -7.40 -4.56
N LEU A 367 -12.30 -6.53 -3.55
CA LEU A 367 -11.24 -6.45 -2.54
C LEU A 367 -11.67 -7.01 -1.17
N MET A 368 -12.83 -7.66 -1.07
CA MET A 368 -13.36 -8.18 0.19
C MET A 368 -13.84 -9.63 0.05
N ILE A 369 -13.35 -10.51 0.94
CA ILE A 369 -14.02 -11.78 1.22
C ILE A 369 -15.03 -11.52 2.33
N PRO A 370 -16.33 -11.77 2.09
CA PRO A 370 -17.40 -11.42 3.03
C PRO A 370 -17.25 -12.19 4.36
N PRO A 371 -17.70 -11.60 5.49
CA PRO A 371 -17.66 -12.26 6.78
C PRO A 371 -18.44 -13.57 6.77
N SER A 372 -17.99 -14.52 7.58
CA SER A 372 -18.65 -15.81 7.78
C SER A 372 -18.67 -16.17 9.26
N SER A 373 -19.08 -17.40 9.60
CA SER A 373 -19.04 -17.87 10.98
C SER A 373 -17.63 -18.02 11.55
N THR A 374 -16.59 -18.03 10.71
CA THR A 374 -15.20 -18.29 11.11
C THR A 374 -14.27 -17.09 10.97
N HIS A 375 -14.72 -15.99 10.35
CA HIS A 375 -13.96 -14.76 10.26
C HIS A 375 -14.83 -13.51 10.07
N SER A 376 -14.31 -12.34 10.43
CA SER A 376 -15.00 -11.04 10.40
C SER A 376 -15.03 -10.33 9.03
N GLY A 377 -14.61 -11.02 7.98
CA GLY A 377 -14.30 -10.44 6.66
C GLY A 377 -12.79 -10.33 6.45
N PHE A 378 -12.34 -10.43 5.20
CA PHE A 378 -10.91 -10.36 4.86
C PHE A 378 -10.70 -9.36 3.73
N ASN A 379 -9.97 -8.28 4.02
CA ASN A 379 -9.60 -7.29 3.02
C ASN A 379 -8.40 -7.82 2.21
N LEU A 380 -8.65 -8.10 0.94
CA LEU A 380 -7.66 -8.63 0.00
C LEU A 380 -6.57 -7.59 -0.28
N PHE A 381 -6.87 -6.29 -0.28
CA PHE A 381 -5.86 -5.27 -0.55
C PHE A 381 -4.76 -5.24 0.51
N VAL A 382 -5.12 -5.21 1.79
CA VAL A 382 -4.17 -5.14 2.91
C VAL A 382 -3.77 -6.52 3.46
N ALA A 383 -4.42 -7.59 2.99
CA ALA A 383 -4.23 -8.98 3.42
C ALA A 383 -4.52 -9.25 4.91
N MET A 384 -5.55 -8.60 5.46
CA MET A 384 -5.91 -8.68 6.88
C MET A 384 -7.41 -8.86 7.10
N THR A 385 -7.78 -9.49 8.23
CA THR A 385 -9.12 -9.33 8.81
C THR A 385 -9.22 -8.09 9.70
N ASN A 386 -10.44 -7.75 10.11
CA ASN A 386 -10.70 -6.62 11.00
C ASN A 386 -9.94 -6.74 12.33
N GLU A 387 -9.81 -7.95 12.89
CA GLU A 387 -9.07 -8.17 14.13
C GLU A 387 -7.57 -7.96 13.98
N ALA A 388 -7.00 -8.31 12.81
CA ALA A 388 -5.59 -8.06 12.53
C ALA A 388 -5.32 -6.56 12.40
N GLU A 389 -6.19 -5.83 11.71
CA GLU A 389 -6.13 -4.37 11.62
C GLU A 389 -6.30 -3.70 12.99
N GLU A 390 -7.27 -4.14 13.79
CA GLU A 390 -7.46 -3.67 15.17
C GLU A 390 -6.23 -3.99 16.05
N GLY A 391 -5.59 -5.14 15.84
CA GLY A 391 -4.35 -5.51 16.51
C GLY A 391 -3.19 -4.57 16.14
N ALA A 392 -3.02 -4.27 14.85
CA ALA A 392 -2.04 -3.32 14.35
C ALA A 392 -2.30 -1.91 14.91
N TYR A 393 -3.57 -1.49 14.97
CA TYR A 393 -4.01 -0.25 15.60
C TYR A 393 -3.57 -0.16 17.05
N LYS A 394 -3.94 -1.17 17.85
CA LYS A 394 -3.70 -1.11 19.29
C LYS A 394 -2.21 -1.11 19.58
N LEU A 395 -1.44 -1.85 18.80
CA LEU A 395 0.01 -1.83 18.89
C LEU A 395 0.58 -0.45 18.60
N LEU A 396 0.19 0.21 17.51
CA LEU A 396 0.62 1.59 17.19
C LEU A 396 0.25 2.57 18.30
N SER A 397 -0.99 2.54 18.78
CA SER A 397 -1.47 3.40 19.89
C SER A 397 -0.65 3.22 21.16
N VAL A 398 -0.33 1.97 21.49
CA VAL A 398 0.51 1.62 22.63
C VAL A 398 1.95 2.12 22.43
N MET A 399 2.54 1.89 21.26
CA MET A 399 3.90 2.37 20.95
C MET A 399 3.99 3.91 21.00
N SER A 400 3.00 4.63 20.49
CA SER A 400 2.93 6.10 20.62
C SER A 400 2.78 6.57 22.08
N THR A 401 2.06 5.82 22.92
CA THR A 401 1.97 6.13 24.36
C THR A 401 3.34 6.01 25.04
N LEU A 402 4.10 4.97 24.67
CA LEU A 402 5.44 4.74 25.19
C LEU A 402 6.39 5.89 24.82
N ALA A 403 6.29 6.42 23.58
CA ALA A 403 7.02 7.59 23.09
C ALA A 403 6.78 8.83 23.98
N LYS A 404 5.51 9.18 24.23
CA LYS A 404 5.09 10.36 25.02
C LYS A 404 5.65 10.39 26.43
N SER A 405 5.89 9.22 27.00
CA SER A 405 6.37 9.07 28.38
C SER A 405 7.90 9.22 28.49
N GLY A 406 8.59 9.47 27.37
CA GLY A 406 10.05 9.38 27.21
C GLY A 406 10.96 10.62 27.37
N PRO A 407 10.55 11.87 27.69
CA PRO A 407 11.53 12.96 27.82
C PRO A 407 12.34 12.98 29.13
N GLU A 408 11.86 12.34 30.21
CA GLU A 408 12.45 12.46 31.56
C GLU A 408 13.23 11.23 32.05
N GLY A 409 13.79 10.43 31.13
CA GLY A 409 14.76 9.38 31.50
C GLY A 409 14.25 8.23 32.38
N ARG A 410 12.93 8.08 32.53
CA ARG A 410 12.31 6.88 33.09
C ARG A 410 11.84 6.00 31.95
N PHE A 411 12.33 4.76 31.89
CA PHE A 411 11.76 3.75 30.99
C PHE A 411 10.26 3.68 31.21
N SER A 412 9.48 4.11 30.22
CA SER A 412 8.03 4.03 30.27
C SER A 412 7.64 2.58 30.10
N GLN A 413 7.24 1.93 31.18
CA GLN A 413 6.62 0.62 31.14
C GLN A 413 5.13 0.83 30.91
N LEU A 414 4.56 0.19 29.89
CA LEU A 414 3.11 0.19 29.72
C LEU A 414 2.45 -0.55 30.88
N ASP A 415 1.28 -0.06 31.28
CA ASP A 415 0.45 -0.72 32.27
C ASP A 415 0.12 -2.19 31.85
N PRO A 416 0.23 -3.16 32.78
CA PRO A 416 -0.02 -4.57 32.49
C PRO A 416 -1.41 -4.86 31.92
N GLU A 417 -2.46 -4.13 32.32
CA GLU A 417 -3.82 -4.34 31.79
C GLU A 417 -3.85 -4.03 30.30
N ARG A 418 -3.20 -2.94 29.87
CA ARG A 418 -3.09 -2.58 28.46
C ARG A 418 -2.26 -3.58 27.65
N VAL A 419 -1.23 -4.17 28.24
CA VAL A 419 -0.47 -5.26 27.61
C VAL A 419 -1.35 -6.50 27.44
N CYS A 420 -2.12 -6.87 28.46
CA CYS A 420 -3.09 -7.97 28.41
C CYS A 420 -4.16 -7.75 27.34
N ASP A 421 -4.69 -6.53 27.22
CA ASP A 421 -5.69 -6.17 26.19
C ASP A 421 -5.13 -6.29 24.77
N LEU A 422 -3.88 -5.87 24.57
CA LEU A 422 -3.19 -6.02 23.29
C LEU A 422 -2.99 -7.50 22.96
N MET A 423 -2.53 -8.29 23.92
CA MET A 423 -2.37 -9.73 23.78
C MET A 423 -3.70 -10.46 23.51
N ALA A 424 -4.79 -10.02 24.14
CA ALA A 424 -6.14 -10.54 23.88
C ALA A 424 -6.60 -10.22 22.45
N THR A 425 -6.28 -9.04 21.94
CA THR A 425 -6.59 -8.65 20.55
C THR A 425 -5.78 -9.49 19.55
N ILE A 426 -4.50 -9.71 19.81
CA ILE A 426 -3.66 -10.60 19.01
C ILE A 426 -4.18 -12.05 19.06
N SER A 427 -4.68 -12.50 20.21
CA SER A 427 -5.32 -13.82 20.33
C SER A 427 -6.54 -13.95 19.41
N LYS A 428 -7.39 -12.91 19.32
CA LYS A 428 -8.52 -12.88 18.36
C LYS A 428 -8.06 -12.94 16.91
N THR A 429 -6.94 -12.29 16.57
CA THR A 429 -6.32 -12.37 15.24
C THR A 429 -5.98 -13.82 14.88
N PHE A 430 -5.44 -14.58 15.83
CA PHE A 430 -5.14 -16.01 15.64
C PHE A 430 -6.37 -16.92 15.58
N GLN A 431 -7.54 -16.48 16.04
CA GLN A 431 -8.78 -17.27 15.98
C GLN A 431 -9.46 -17.19 14.61
N GLN A 432 -9.11 -16.20 13.80
CA GLN A 432 -9.66 -16.03 12.46
C GLN A 432 -9.24 -17.19 11.54
N VAL A 433 -10.22 -17.76 10.85
CA VAL A 433 -10.04 -18.79 9.82
C VAL A 433 -10.85 -18.38 8.60
N ILE A 434 -10.15 -17.98 7.54
CA ILE A 434 -10.75 -17.47 6.30
C ILE A 434 -11.26 -18.64 5.46
N ILE A 435 -10.46 -19.70 5.31
CA ILE A 435 -10.87 -20.92 4.61
C ILE A 435 -11.20 -22.01 5.65
N PRO A 436 -12.48 -22.35 5.85
CA PRO A 436 -12.88 -23.36 6.82
C PRO A 436 -12.16 -24.69 6.61
N GLY A 437 -11.59 -25.26 7.66
CA GLY A 437 -10.87 -26.53 7.60
C GLY A 437 -9.41 -26.44 7.12
N ALA A 438 -8.95 -25.29 6.62
CA ALA A 438 -7.52 -25.05 6.43
C ALA A 438 -6.83 -24.85 7.79
N SER A 439 -5.68 -25.49 8.01
CA SER A 439 -4.99 -25.45 9.30
C SER A 439 -3.50 -25.21 9.17
N SER A 440 -2.90 -24.61 10.19
CA SER A 440 -1.44 -24.40 10.24
C SER A 440 -0.67 -25.71 10.34
N GLY A 441 -1.27 -26.77 10.87
CA GLY A 441 -0.64 -28.09 10.96
C GLY A 441 -0.42 -28.75 9.60
N SER A 442 -1.24 -28.41 8.59
CA SER A 442 -1.10 -28.86 7.20
C SER A 442 -0.44 -27.81 6.31
N ASN A 443 0.23 -26.80 6.88
CA ASN A 443 0.75 -25.62 6.16
C ASN A 443 -0.32 -24.95 5.28
N PHE A 444 -1.58 -24.95 5.73
CA PHE A 444 -2.72 -24.40 5.01
C PHE A 444 -3.00 -25.02 3.64
N LEU A 445 -2.53 -26.25 3.40
CA LEU A 445 -2.97 -27.04 2.26
C LEU A 445 -4.49 -27.32 2.37
N ILE A 446 -5.20 -27.07 1.27
CA ILE A 446 -6.63 -27.30 1.14
C ILE A 446 -6.81 -28.67 0.47
N ASP A 447 -7.48 -29.59 1.17
CA ASP A 447 -7.80 -30.90 0.62
C ASP A 447 -8.88 -30.79 -0.47
N ILE A 448 -8.85 -31.65 -1.48
CA ILE A 448 -9.87 -31.71 -2.54
C ILE A 448 -11.28 -31.98 -1.99
N SER A 449 -11.39 -32.63 -0.82
CA SER A 449 -12.66 -32.84 -0.13
C SER A 449 -13.19 -31.60 0.59
N ASN A 450 -12.42 -30.52 0.67
CA ASN A 450 -12.85 -29.28 1.32
C ASN A 450 -13.80 -28.50 0.39
N PRO A 451 -14.97 -28.02 0.86
CA PRO A 451 -15.90 -27.21 0.06
C PRO A 451 -15.29 -25.94 -0.55
N SER A 452 -14.23 -25.39 0.03
CA SER A 452 -13.49 -24.24 -0.48
C SER A 452 -12.37 -24.63 -1.46
N HIS A 453 -12.19 -25.91 -1.80
CA HIS A 453 -11.23 -26.30 -2.81
C HIS A 453 -11.74 -25.93 -4.22
N PRO A 454 -10.92 -25.33 -5.11
CA PRO A 454 -11.37 -24.92 -6.44
C PRO A 454 -11.94 -26.06 -7.31
N TYR A 455 -11.52 -27.29 -7.06
CA TYR A 455 -11.99 -28.50 -7.75
C TYR A 455 -12.93 -29.37 -6.90
N TYR A 456 -13.56 -28.80 -5.87
CA TYR A 456 -14.51 -29.53 -5.03
C TYR A 456 -15.71 -30.04 -5.86
N ALA A 457 -15.95 -31.35 -5.82
CA ALA A 457 -17.08 -32.01 -6.49
C ALA A 457 -17.94 -32.81 -5.50
N GLY A 458 -17.82 -32.53 -4.20
CA GLY A 458 -18.55 -33.24 -3.16
C GLY A 458 -20.01 -32.80 -3.03
N PRO A 459 -20.80 -33.44 -2.14
CA PRO A 459 -22.22 -33.21 -2.00
C PRO A 459 -22.61 -31.89 -1.29
N GLY A 460 -21.65 -31.12 -0.80
CA GLY A 460 -21.86 -29.83 -0.13
C GLY A 460 -21.99 -28.65 -1.10
N VAL A 461 -22.42 -27.49 -0.59
CA VAL A 461 -22.40 -26.25 -1.35
C VAL A 461 -20.94 -25.77 -1.46
N PRO A 462 -20.37 -25.65 -2.68
CA PRO A 462 -19.02 -25.15 -2.86
C PRO A 462 -18.92 -23.70 -2.38
N VAL A 463 -17.81 -23.37 -1.71
CA VAL A 463 -17.51 -22.01 -1.29
C VAL A 463 -16.62 -21.37 -2.36
N THR A 464 -17.21 -20.51 -3.18
CA THR A 464 -16.46 -19.78 -4.21
C THR A 464 -15.71 -18.63 -3.57
N LEU A 465 -14.38 -18.74 -3.54
CA LEU A 465 -13.49 -17.65 -3.15
C LEU A 465 -12.76 -17.10 -4.38
N PRO A 466 -12.30 -15.84 -4.33
CA PRO A 466 -11.53 -15.27 -5.42
C PRO A 466 -10.21 -16.03 -5.63
N THR A 467 -9.74 -16.11 -6.87
CA THR A 467 -8.51 -16.83 -7.25
C THR A 467 -7.29 -16.38 -6.43
N ALA A 468 -7.22 -15.10 -6.08
CA ALA A 468 -6.17 -14.51 -5.28
C ALA A 468 -6.08 -15.08 -3.86
N ALA A 469 -7.16 -15.68 -3.34
CA ALA A 469 -7.18 -16.32 -2.03
C ALA A 469 -6.34 -17.60 -1.97
N TYR A 470 -5.99 -18.17 -3.13
CA TYR A 470 -5.29 -19.44 -3.26
C TYR A 470 -3.83 -19.27 -3.73
N GLY A 471 -2.92 -20.03 -3.13
CA GLY A 471 -1.63 -20.35 -3.73
C GLY A 471 -1.76 -21.65 -4.54
N LYS A 472 -1.61 -21.58 -5.87
CA LYS A 472 -1.70 -22.75 -6.75
C LYS A 472 -0.31 -23.29 -7.05
N ASP A 473 -0.03 -24.49 -6.59
CA ASP A 473 1.19 -25.22 -6.92
C ASP A 473 0.90 -26.21 -8.03
N SER A 474 1.40 -25.92 -9.23
CA SER A 474 1.17 -26.70 -10.44
C SER A 474 2.47 -27.24 -11.05
N GLU A 475 3.51 -27.42 -10.24
CA GLU A 475 4.78 -28.01 -10.72
C GLU A 475 4.63 -29.48 -11.11
N ASP A 476 3.77 -30.22 -10.41
CA ASP A 476 3.32 -31.54 -10.81
C ASP A 476 1.91 -31.43 -11.43
N PRO A 477 1.78 -31.52 -12.77
CA PRO A 477 0.48 -31.43 -13.43
C PRO A 477 -0.50 -32.52 -13.01
N LEU A 478 -0.01 -33.66 -12.50
CA LEU A 478 -0.84 -34.77 -12.02
C LEU A 478 -1.30 -34.58 -10.57
N ASN A 479 -0.66 -33.66 -9.83
CA ASN A 479 -0.91 -33.43 -8.41
C ASN A 479 -0.86 -31.93 -8.08
N VAL A 480 -1.79 -31.17 -8.66
CA VAL A 480 -1.94 -29.73 -8.39
C VAL A 480 -2.42 -29.52 -6.96
N LYS A 481 -1.67 -28.74 -6.17
CA LYS A 481 -1.99 -28.43 -4.79
C LYS A 481 -2.48 -27.00 -4.64
N PHE A 482 -3.40 -26.78 -3.70
CA PHE A 482 -3.92 -25.46 -3.38
C PHE A 482 -3.68 -25.13 -1.91
N TYR A 483 -3.10 -23.97 -1.65
CA TYR A 483 -2.84 -23.43 -0.31
C TYR A 483 -3.77 -22.27 -0.04
N SER A 484 -4.24 -22.11 1.20
CA SER A 484 -4.92 -20.89 1.62
C SER A 484 -3.90 -19.77 1.81
N TYR A 485 -3.83 -18.85 0.85
CA TYR A 485 -2.94 -17.70 0.94
C TYR A 485 -3.44 -16.71 2.00
N CYS A 486 -4.76 -16.49 2.08
CA CYS A 486 -5.37 -15.58 3.05
C CYS A 486 -5.08 -16.00 4.50
N ASP A 487 -5.22 -17.29 4.82
CA ASP A 487 -4.90 -17.77 6.17
C ASP A 487 -3.41 -17.67 6.48
N VAL A 488 -2.53 -17.95 5.51
CA VAL A 488 -1.08 -17.74 5.67
C VAL A 488 -0.78 -16.27 5.98
N ALA A 489 -1.30 -15.34 5.19
CA ALA A 489 -1.10 -13.90 5.39
C ALA A 489 -1.62 -13.46 6.76
N GLN A 490 -2.84 -13.86 7.13
CA GLN A 490 -3.44 -13.56 8.43
C GLN A 490 -2.57 -14.05 9.61
N LYS A 491 -2.06 -15.29 9.55
CA LYS A 491 -1.18 -15.81 10.61
C LYS A 491 0.16 -15.10 10.67
N LEU A 492 0.74 -14.79 9.51
CA LEU A 492 1.99 -14.04 9.41
C LEU A 492 1.87 -12.65 10.05
N HIS A 493 0.77 -11.94 9.80
CA HIS A 493 0.48 -10.67 10.48
C HIS A 493 0.30 -10.84 11.99
N GLY A 494 -0.44 -11.87 12.43
CA GLY A 494 -0.56 -12.19 13.86
C GLY A 494 0.78 -12.47 14.55
N TYR A 495 1.69 -13.21 13.89
CA TYR A 495 3.04 -13.47 14.41
C TYR A 495 3.89 -12.20 14.44
N PHE A 496 3.78 -11.33 13.43
CA PHE A 496 4.46 -10.04 13.44
C PHE A 496 4.02 -9.18 14.64
N LEU A 497 2.71 -9.02 14.86
CA LEU A 497 2.17 -8.29 16.01
C LEU A 497 2.67 -8.88 17.33
N TYR A 498 2.61 -10.20 17.47
CA TYR A 498 3.07 -10.88 18.68
C TYR A 498 4.57 -10.68 18.93
N LEU A 499 5.40 -10.81 17.89
CA LEU A 499 6.83 -10.56 17.98
C LEU A 499 7.12 -9.11 18.39
N LYS A 500 6.39 -8.12 17.85
CA LYS A 500 6.55 -6.72 18.26
C LYS A 500 6.27 -6.54 19.76
N VAL A 501 5.23 -7.17 20.32
CA VAL A 501 4.99 -7.10 21.77
C VAL A 501 6.15 -7.70 22.57
N LEU A 502 6.70 -8.82 22.10
CA LEU A 502 7.84 -9.48 22.74
C LEU A 502 9.13 -8.67 22.67
N THR A 503 9.37 -7.95 21.57
CA THR A 503 10.67 -7.31 21.31
C THR A 503 10.71 -5.81 21.57
N THR A 504 9.56 -5.16 21.82
CA THR A 504 9.51 -3.69 21.98
C THR A 504 9.78 -3.28 23.42
N LYS A 505 10.73 -2.37 23.66
CA LYS A 505 10.97 -1.73 24.97
C LYS A 505 9.70 -1.08 25.51
N GLY A 506 9.46 -1.24 26.81
CA GLY A 506 8.25 -0.75 27.49
C GLY A 506 7.01 -1.65 27.34
N LEU A 507 7.10 -2.71 26.53
CA LEU A 507 6.13 -3.82 26.50
C LEU A 507 6.68 -5.00 27.31
N MET A 508 6.79 -6.19 26.70
CA MET A 508 7.41 -7.33 27.38
C MET A 508 8.94 -7.30 27.30
N TYR A 509 9.48 -6.80 26.18
CA TYR A 509 10.92 -6.66 25.92
C TYR A 509 11.77 -7.85 26.41
N VAL A 510 11.38 -9.06 26.00
CA VAL A 510 12.07 -10.29 26.41
C VAL A 510 13.40 -10.44 25.66
N PRO A 511 14.38 -11.15 26.24
CA PRO A 511 15.65 -11.43 25.56
C PRO A 511 15.45 -12.10 24.20
N ARG A 512 16.31 -11.78 23.23
CA ARG A 512 16.21 -12.31 21.85
C ARG A 512 16.22 -13.85 21.79
N ASP A 513 16.95 -14.49 22.68
CA ASP A 513 17.06 -15.94 22.79
C ASP A 513 15.87 -16.59 23.53
N HIS A 514 14.90 -15.79 23.98
CA HIS A 514 13.74 -16.28 24.71
C HIS A 514 12.95 -17.32 23.89
N PRO A 515 12.51 -18.44 24.51
CA PRO A 515 11.83 -19.53 23.81
C PRO A 515 10.60 -19.09 22.99
N SER A 516 9.82 -18.11 23.47
CA SER A 516 8.66 -17.59 22.74
C SER A 516 9.04 -16.88 21.44
N ILE A 517 10.16 -16.15 21.42
CA ILE A 517 10.66 -15.51 20.19
C ILE A 517 11.09 -16.61 19.21
N ARG A 518 11.95 -17.53 19.65
CA ARG A 518 12.44 -18.65 18.82
C ARG A 518 11.30 -19.50 18.25
N SER A 519 10.33 -19.86 19.08
CA SER A 519 9.15 -20.62 18.68
C SER A 519 8.31 -19.86 17.64
N THR A 520 8.19 -18.55 17.78
CA THR A 520 7.41 -17.72 16.84
C THR A 520 8.16 -17.54 15.52
N VAL A 521 9.47 -17.32 15.54
CA VAL A 521 10.33 -17.31 14.34
C VAL A 521 10.20 -18.63 13.59
N ASP A 522 10.32 -19.77 14.28
CA ASP A 522 10.18 -21.09 13.67
C ASP A 522 8.80 -21.31 13.02
N LYS A 523 7.74 -20.81 13.64
CA LYS A 523 6.38 -20.85 13.07
C LYS A 523 6.25 -19.94 11.85
N THR A 524 6.81 -18.73 11.90
CA THR A 524 6.84 -17.79 10.76
C THR A 524 7.57 -18.40 9.57
N MET A 525 8.76 -18.96 9.78
CA MET A 525 9.56 -19.57 8.71
C MET A 525 8.87 -20.79 8.07
N LYS A 526 8.11 -21.58 8.86
CA LYS A 526 7.31 -22.71 8.34
C LYS A 526 6.17 -22.29 7.40
N LEU A 527 5.71 -21.05 7.48
CA LEU A 527 4.66 -20.53 6.60
C LEU A 527 5.17 -20.11 5.22
N MET A 528 6.46 -20.23 4.93
CA MET A 528 7.03 -20.03 3.60
C MET A 528 6.71 -21.21 2.66
N PHE A 529 5.42 -21.51 2.45
CA PHE A 529 4.96 -22.63 1.62
C PHE A 529 5.44 -22.54 0.16
N PHE A 530 5.82 -21.34 -0.28
CA PHE A 530 6.40 -21.04 -1.59
C PHE A 530 7.90 -21.32 -1.70
N VAL A 531 8.59 -21.68 -0.61
CA VAL A 531 9.99 -22.11 -0.63
C VAL A 531 10.06 -23.63 -0.72
N LYS A 532 10.66 -24.13 -1.79
CA LYS A 532 10.80 -25.58 -2.03
C LYS A 532 12.27 -26.01 -2.05
N SER A 533 12.51 -27.27 -1.69
CA SER A 533 13.86 -27.85 -1.71
C SER A 533 14.25 -28.26 -3.12
N LYS A 534 15.49 -28.01 -3.53
CA LYS A 534 16.05 -28.52 -4.79
C LYS A 534 16.18 -30.04 -4.85
N GLN A 535 16.00 -30.72 -3.72
CA GLN A 535 15.92 -32.18 -3.67
C GLN A 535 14.54 -32.69 -4.11
N ASP A 536 13.54 -31.81 -4.26
CA ASP A 536 12.23 -32.16 -4.79
C ASP A 536 12.37 -32.66 -6.24
N PRO A 537 11.83 -33.84 -6.60
CA PRO A 537 11.86 -34.36 -7.97
C PRO A 537 11.26 -33.40 -9.02
N CYS A 538 10.39 -32.48 -8.61
CA CYS A 538 9.75 -31.51 -9.49
C CYS A 538 10.64 -30.29 -9.80
N TYR A 539 11.80 -30.16 -9.15
CA TYR A 539 12.67 -29.01 -9.33
C TYR A 539 13.17 -28.89 -10.77
N SER A 540 12.94 -27.71 -11.36
CA SER A 540 13.45 -27.32 -12.67
C SER A 540 13.99 -25.90 -12.62
N PRO A 541 15.26 -25.65 -13.01
CA PRO A 541 15.82 -24.30 -13.03
C PRO A 541 15.00 -23.31 -13.89
N ARG A 542 14.33 -23.79 -14.95
CA ARG A 542 13.48 -22.96 -15.81
C ARG A 542 12.17 -22.54 -15.13
N GLY A 543 11.70 -23.36 -14.20
CA GLY A 543 10.48 -23.14 -13.41
C GLY A 543 10.71 -22.24 -12.19
N ALA A 544 11.95 -21.89 -11.86
CA ALA A 544 12.28 -21.08 -10.69
C ALA A 544 12.30 -19.57 -11.01
N VAL A 545 11.80 -18.74 -10.09
CA VAL A 545 11.97 -17.28 -10.08
C VAL A 545 13.37 -16.92 -9.58
N ALA A 546 13.78 -17.56 -8.50
CA ALA A 546 15.08 -17.42 -7.87
C ALA A 546 15.47 -18.73 -7.18
N GLU A 547 16.77 -18.87 -6.90
CA GLU A 547 17.32 -20.06 -6.26
C GLU A 547 18.55 -19.74 -5.39
N THR A 548 18.77 -20.58 -4.38
CA THR A 548 19.95 -20.60 -3.50
C THR A 548 20.62 -21.96 -3.56
N GLU A 549 21.37 -22.38 -2.55
CA GLU A 549 22.11 -23.64 -2.54
C GLU A 549 21.16 -24.84 -2.44
N HIS A 550 20.22 -24.80 -1.49
CA HIS A 550 19.32 -25.90 -1.15
C HIS A 550 17.87 -25.65 -1.57
N TYR A 551 17.51 -24.40 -1.84
CA TYR A 551 16.11 -24.00 -2.04
C TYR A 551 15.89 -23.22 -3.34
N TYR A 552 14.63 -23.19 -3.78
CA TYR A 552 14.17 -22.40 -4.94
C TYR A 552 12.74 -21.89 -4.75
N LEU A 553 12.35 -20.89 -5.55
CA LEU A 553 11.01 -20.31 -5.58
C LEU A 553 10.31 -20.68 -6.91
N PRO A 554 9.25 -21.51 -6.90
CA PRO A 554 8.50 -21.84 -8.11
C PRO A 554 7.75 -20.64 -8.69
N LYS A 555 7.79 -20.46 -10.03
CA LYS A 555 7.04 -19.41 -10.75
C LYS A 555 5.52 -19.51 -10.60
N CYS A 556 4.98 -20.71 -10.40
CA CYS A 556 3.54 -20.90 -10.22
C CYS A 556 3.05 -20.47 -8.83
N LEU A 557 3.95 -20.36 -7.85
CA LEU A 557 3.60 -20.19 -6.44
C LEU A 557 4.11 -18.87 -5.84
N PHE A 558 5.21 -18.34 -6.37
CA PHE A 558 5.84 -17.11 -5.89
C PHE A 558 5.61 -15.95 -6.87
N ASP A 559 4.81 -14.97 -6.44
CA ASP A 559 4.50 -13.76 -7.20
C ASP A 559 4.44 -12.51 -6.29
N LEU A 560 4.03 -11.37 -6.86
CA LEU A 560 4.03 -10.07 -6.19
C LEU A 560 3.06 -9.99 -4.99
N ARG A 561 2.14 -10.93 -4.78
CA ARG A 561 1.34 -11.06 -3.54
C ARG A 561 2.20 -11.15 -2.30
N THR A 562 3.41 -11.69 -2.44
CA THR A 562 4.35 -11.87 -1.33
C THR A 562 4.86 -10.57 -0.73
N ILE A 563 4.72 -9.43 -1.43
CA ILE A 563 5.03 -8.09 -0.90
C ILE A 563 4.23 -7.78 0.37
N MET A 564 2.97 -8.21 0.44
CA MET A 564 2.08 -7.91 1.57
C MET A 564 2.48 -8.62 2.87
N ILE A 565 3.21 -9.73 2.77
CA ILE A 565 3.63 -10.56 3.92
C ILE A 565 5.11 -10.39 4.25
N GLN A 566 5.80 -9.40 3.68
CA GLN A 566 7.26 -9.25 3.84
C GLN A 566 7.69 -8.83 5.25
N LEU A 567 6.84 -8.12 6.00
CA LEU A 567 7.15 -7.57 7.32
C LEU A 567 7.59 -8.62 8.35
N PRO A 568 6.84 -9.71 8.58
CA PRO A 568 7.28 -10.76 9.50
C PRO A 568 8.63 -11.36 9.11
N PHE A 569 8.92 -11.51 7.82
CA PHE A 569 10.22 -12.01 7.36
C PHE A 569 11.34 -11.00 7.59
N ARG A 570 11.10 -9.71 7.36
CA ARG A 570 12.05 -8.64 7.69
C ARG A 570 12.41 -8.66 9.18
N MET A 571 11.41 -8.85 10.04
CA MET A 571 11.63 -8.97 11.48
C MET A 571 12.43 -10.22 11.84
N CYS A 572 12.19 -11.35 11.15
CA CYS A 572 12.94 -12.59 11.37
C CYS A 572 14.43 -12.46 11.04
N ILE A 573 14.84 -11.58 10.11
CA ILE A 573 16.26 -11.32 9.79
C ILE A 573 17.07 -10.96 11.05
N ASP A 574 16.46 -10.25 11.99
CA ASP A 574 17.10 -9.85 13.24
C ASP A 574 17.00 -10.88 14.35
N LEU A 575 16.00 -11.75 14.29
CA LEU A 575 15.66 -12.65 15.38
C LEU A 575 16.21 -14.06 15.17
N THR A 576 16.50 -14.47 13.94
CA THR A 576 17.08 -15.79 13.67
C THR A 576 18.60 -15.82 13.84
N ASP A 577 19.09 -16.99 14.24
CA ASP A 577 20.51 -17.36 14.24
C ASP A 577 20.79 -18.63 13.41
N LYS A 578 19.78 -19.14 12.69
CA LYS A 578 19.89 -20.39 11.94
C LYS A 578 20.31 -20.09 10.51
N GLU A 579 21.29 -20.84 10.03
CA GLU A 579 21.77 -20.73 8.65
C GLU A 579 20.70 -21.06 7.62
N ASP A 580 19.91 -22.11 7.90
CA ASP A 580 18.77 -22.51 7.07
C ASP A 580 17.72 -21.39 6.94
N ASP A 581 17.47 -20.64 8.02
CA ASP A 581 16.54 -19.50 7.98
C ASP A 581 17.12 -18.35 7.15
N PHE A 582 18.42 -18.05 7.30
CA PHE A 582 19.06 -17.01 6.48
C PHE A 582 19.01 -17.34 5.00
N GLU A 583 19.24 -18.60 4.62
CA GLU A 583 19.15 -19.01 3.22
C GLU A 583 17.73 -18.81 2.67
N LYS A 584 16.70 -19.19 3.43
CA LYS A 584 15.29 -19.01 3.05
C LYS A 584 14.90 -17.54 2.94
N LEU A 585 15.33 -16.71 3.90
CA LEU A 585 15.11 -15.26 3.87
C LEU A 585 15.83 -14.64 2.67
N GLU A 586 17.07 -15.02 2.41
CA GLU A 586 17.84 -14.55 1.25
C GLU A 586 17.13 -14.90 -0.05
N LEU A 587 16.64 -16.14 -0.17
CA LEU A 587 15.87 -16.60 -1.31
C LEU A 587 14.58 -15.77 -1.51
N PHE A 588 13.81 -15.54 -0.44
CA PHE A 588 12.58 -14.74 -0.47
C PHE A 588 12.81 -13.33 -1.01
N PHE A 589 13.75 -12.58 -0.45
CA PHE A 589 14.02 -11.20 -0.88
C PHE A 589 14.70 -11.13 -2.25
N LYS A 590 15.49 -12.15 -2.65
CA LYS A 590 15.97 -12.28 -4.04
C LYS A 590 14.81 -12.49 -5.01
N GLY A 591 13.82 -13.30 -4.63
CA GLY A 591 12.59 -13.51 -5.41
C GLY A 591 11.84 -12.20 -5.62
N LEU A 592 11.57 -11.45 -4.56
CA LEU A 592 10.89 -10.15 -4.66
C LEU A 592 11.66 -9.14 -5.52
N LEU A 593 12.99 -9.11 -5.40
CA LEU A 593 13.84 -8.26 -6.24
C LEU A 593 13.75 -8.65 -7.72
N LYS A 594 13.67 -9.96 -8.03
CA LYS A 594 13.45 -10.49 -9.38
C LYS A 594 12.08 -10.16 -9.96
N LEU A 595 11.10 -9.85 -9.11
CA LEU A 595 9.76 -9.42 -9.51
C LEU A 595 9.61 -7.88 -9.60
N GLY A 596 10.67 -7.11 -9.29
CA GLY A 596 10.69 -5.66 -9.46
C GLY A 596 10.59 -4.84 -8.18
N SER A 597 10.60 -5.46 -7.00
CA SER A 597 10.58 -4.73 -5.72
C SER A 597 11.98 -4.28 -5.28
N GLY A 598 12.29 -3.00 -5.46
CA GLY A 598 13.63 -2.43 -5.24
C GLY A 598 14.04 -2.37 -3.77
N ASN A 599 13.08 -2.15 -2.87
CA ASN A 599 13.27 -2.07 -1.41
C ASN A 599 13.78 -3.38 -0.76
N CYS A 600 13.78 -4.49 -1.50
CA CYS A 600 14.26 -5.79 -1.02
C CYS A 600 15.79 -5.88 -0.99
N SER A 601 16.48 -5.00 -1.72
CA SER A 601 17.95 -4.88 -1.68
C SER A 601 18.49 -4.63 -0.27
N VAL A 602 17.79 -3.82 0.52
CA VAL A 602 18.14 -3.50 1.91
C VAL A 602 18.04 -4.73 2.81
N ALA A 603 16.96 -5.51 2.66
CA ALA A 603 16.80 -6.76 3.40
C ALA A 603 17.94 -7.75 3.09
N LEU A 604 18.33 -7.87 1.82
CA LEU A 604 19.45 -8.72 1.40
C LEU A 604 20.79 -8.28 1.99
N HIS A 605 21.07 -6.98 2.00
CA HIS A 605 22.27 -6.44 2.64
C HIS A 605 22.29 -6.77 4.15
N ARG A 606 21.15 -6.62 4.83
CA ARG A 606 21.01 -6.93 6.25
C ARG A 606 21.21 -8.42 6.55
N ILE A 607 20.65 -9.30 5.73
CA ILE A 607 20.84 -10.75 5.87
C ILE A 607 22.33 -11.08 5.82
N LYS A 608 23.05 -10.55 4.82
CA LYS A 608 24.50 -10.74 4.69
C LYS A 608 25.25 -10.26 5.94
N LYS A 609 24.96 -9.04 6.40
CA LYS A 609 25.57 -8.46 7.60
C LYS A 609 25.31 -9.30 8.86
N ASN A 610 24.06 -9.73 9.07
CA ASN A 610 23.68 -10.52 10.23
C ASN A 610 24.31 -11.92 10.20
N ARG A 611 24.32 -12.59 9.03
CA ARG A 611 24.97 -13.89 8.82
C ARG A 611 26.48 -13.82 9.10
N GLU A 612 27.17 -12.81 8.57
CA GLU A 612 28.59 -12.57 8.85
C GLU A 612 28.88 -12.32 10.34
N ALA A 613 28.00 -11.57 11.04
CA ALA A 613 28.16 -11.30 12.47
C ALA A 613 28.08 -12.58 13.33
N ILE A 614 27.22 -13.54 12.96
CA ILE A 614 27.13 -14.85 13.63
C ILE A 614 28.40 -15.66 13.39
N HIS A 615 28.88 -15.73 12.15
CA HIS A 615 30.12 -16.46 11.86
C HIS A 615 31.34 -15.89 12.61
N ARG A 616 31.34 -14.59 12.92
CA ARG A 616 32.39 -13.93 13.70
C ARG A 616 32.19 -13.98 15.22
N GLY A 617 31.10 -14.60 15.71
CA GLY A 617 30.80 -14.68 17.14
C GLY A 617 30.46 -13.33 17.80
N LEU A 618 30.14 -12.30 17.01
CA LEU A 618 29.87 -10.92 17.47
C LEU A 618 28.41 -10.74 17.93
N ASN A 619 27.84 -11.73 18.60
CA ASN A 619 26.43 -11.73 19.03
C ASN A 619 26.09 -10.55 19.97
N ASN A 620 27.07 -10.05 20.73
CA ASN A 620 26.89 -8.99 21.75
C ASN A 620 26.97 -7.55 21.21
N GLN A 621 27.33 -7.33 19.94
CA GLN A 621 27.35 -5.99 19.31
C GLN A 621 26.09 -5.69 18.49
N ARG A 622 25.08 -6.56 18.57
CA ARG A 622 23.76 -6.32 17.99
C ARG A 622 22.98 -5.43 18.95
N ASN A 623 23.19 -4.11 18.87
CA ASN A 623 22.41 -3.14 19.63
C ASN A 623 20.91 -3.44 19.43
N GLY A 624 20.24 -3.78 20.53
CA GLY A 624 18.79 -3.94 20.57
C GLY A 624 18.12 -2.66 20.07
N GLU A 625 17.23 -2.81 19.10
CA GLU A 625 16.28 -1.83 18.58
C GLU A 625 16.79 -0.53 17.95
N GLN A 626 18.04 -0.10 18.10
CA GLN A 626 18.32 1.34 18.03
C GLN A 626 18.85 1.94 16.70
N ALA A 627 19.09 1.17 15.62
CA ALA A 627 19.80 1.77 14.47
C ALA A 627 19.25 1.51 13.06
N TYR A 628 18.35 0.54 12.81
CA TYR A 628 18.19 0.04 11.42
C TYR A 628 16.77 -0.06 10.89
N LEU A 629 15.73 0.05 11.71
CA LEU A 629 14.39 0.21 11.10
C LEU A 629 14.29 1.53 10.31
N LEU A 630 15.20 2.47 10.60
CA LEU A 630 15.61 3.63 9.81
C LEU A 630 16.25 3.33 8.44
N GLU A 631 16.83 2.15 8.19
CA GLU A 631 17.45 1.82 6.89
C GLU A 631 16.53 0.99 5.99
N ALA A 632 15.65 0.14 6.56
CA ALA A 632 14.69 -0.66 5.79
C ALA A 632 13.56 0.17 5.16
N PHE A 633 13.31 1.34 5.76
CA PHE A 633 12.43 2.43 5.35
C PHE A 633 13.12 3.70 5.86
N PRO A 634 13.87 4.47 5.03
CA PRO A 634 14.44 5.73 5.49
C PRO A 634 13.31 6.70 5.84
N VAL A 635 12.99 6.74 7.13
CA VAL A 635 12.13 7.71 7.81
C VAL A 635 13.03 8.40 8.83
N TYR A 636 13.61 9.50 8.33
CA TYR A 636 14.38 10.56 8.99
C TYR A 636 15.84 10.28 9.37
#